data_AF-X1FFY7-F1
#
_entry.id   AF-X1FFY7-F1
#
_cell.length_a   1.000
_cell.length_b   1.000
_cell.length_c   1.000
_cell.angle_alpha   90.00
_cell.angle_beta   90.00
_cell.angle_gamma   90.00
#
_symmetry.space_group_name_H-M   'P 1'
#
loop_
_entity.id
_entity.type
_entity.pdbx_description
1 polymer ?
#
loop_
_entity_poly.entity_id
_entity_poly.type
_entity_poly.pdbx_seq_one_letter_code
_entity_poly.pdbx_strand_id
1 'polypeptide(L)'
;MAKPFRLDPMTLIAIWLRDKPAYEKFFQDLRDQGYDEDRLNIFKELAKIIPPLADMVRFADFGSFDPKIIELWREFYDAPLWITEPMALLGITNEPGRDWANKYWFSHWRQPGRFELGEIYRRGLLGKPLIGQDEIGGGATIGEAEKLVM
;
A
#
# COMPACT_ATOMS: atom_id res chain seq x y z
N MET A 1 -22.64 -33.74 25.58
CA MET A 1 -22.38 -32.36 25.11
C MET A 1 -22.50 -32.35 23.59
N ALA A 2 -23.16 -31.35 23.01
CA ALA A 2 -23.18 -31.18 21.55
C ALA A 2 -21.78 -30.79 21.06
N LYS A 3 -21.33 -31.37 19.94
CA LYS A 3 -20.09 -30.91 19.29
C LYS A 3 -20.36 -29.51 18.71
N PRO A 4 -19.51 -28.51 19.01
CA PRO A 4 -19.63 -27.20 18.39
C PRO A 4 -19.44 -27.31 16.88
N PHE A 5 -20.11 -26.44 16.12
CA PHE A 5 -19.89 -26.33 14.69
C PHE A 5 -18.49 -25.77 14.42
N ARG A 6 -17.79 -26.36 13.45
CA ARG A 6 -16.48 -25.88 12.98
C ARG A 6 -16.66 -24.62 12.15
N LEU A 7 -15.71 -23.69 12.25
CA LEU A 7 -15.67 -22.52 11.38
C LEU A 7 -15.28 -22.93 9.97
N ASP A 8 -15.86 -22.26 8.97
CA ASP A 8 -15.37 -22.37 7.60
C ASP A 8 -14.00 -21.68 7.46
N PRO A 9 -13.19 -22.04 6.45
CA PRO A 9 -11.85 -21.50 6.29
C PRO A 9 -11.79 -19.96 6.18
N MET A 10 -12.76 -19.33 5.51
CA MET A 10 -12.75 -17.88 5.28
C MET A 10 -13.07 -17.13 6.56
N THR A 11 -14.04 -17.60 7.34
CA THR A 11 -14.35 -17.04 8.66
C THR A 11 -13.17 -17.19 9.62
N LEU A 12 -12.50 -18.36 9.63
CA LEU A 12 -11.32 -18.58 10.45
C LEU A 12 -10.18 -17.61 10.10
N ILE A 13 -9.89 -17.44 8.80
CA ILE A 13 -8.85 -16.51 8.35
C ILE A 13 -9.18 -15.07 8.76
N ALA A 14 -10.42 -14.63 8.54
CA ALA A 14 -10.84 -13.27 8.85
C ALA A 14 -10.76 -12.95 10.35
N ILE A 15 -11.11 -13.91 11.23
CA ILE A 15 -10.97 -13.70 12.68
C ILE A 15 -9.50 -13.81 13.12
N TRP A 16 -8.72 -14.71 12.51
CA TRP A 16 -7.29 -14.87 12.79
C TRP A 16 -6.48 -13.60 12.53
N LEU A 17 -6.79 -12.84 11.48
CA LEU A 17 -6.13 -11.54 11.24
C LEU A 17 -6.35 -10.53 12.38
N ARG A 18 -7.42 -10.66 13.16
CA ARG A 18 -7.74 -9.73 14.26
C ARG A 18 -6.96 -10.03 15.53
N ASP A 19 -6.69 -11.30 15.81
CA ASP A 19 -5.88 -11.75 16.94
C ASP A 19 -5.28 -13.12 16.62
N LYS A 20 -4.09 -13.13 16.02
CA LYS A 20 -3.44 -14.36 15.55
C LYS A 20 -3.23 -15.34 16.72
N PRO A 21 -2.62 -14.95 17.85
CA PRO A 21 -2.44 -15.86 18.99
C PRO A 21 -3.74 -16.45 19.54
N ALA A 22 -4.81 -15.66 19.67
CA ALA A 22 -6.06 -16.16 20.25
C ALA A 22 -6.76 -17.20 19.37
N TYR A 23 -6.66 -17.05 18.04
CA TYR A 23 -7.42 -17.86 17.08
C TYR A 23 -6.59 -18.93 16.35
N GLU A 24 -5.26 -18.96 16.47
CA GLU A 24 -4.38 -19.96 15.84
C GLU A 24 -4.81 -21.41 16.13
N LYS A 25 -5.30 -21.67 17.36
CA LYS A 25 -5.75 -23.01 17.78
C LYS A 25 -6.85 -23.61 16.90
N PHE A 26 -7.67 -22.78 16.26
CA PHE A 26 -8.78 -23.23 15.42
C PHE A 26 -8.33 -23.73 14.04
N PHE A 27 -7.07 -23.51 13.64
CA PHE A 27 -6.50 -24.17 12.46
C PHE A 27 -6.43 -25.70 12.62
N GLN A 28 -6.47 -26.22 13.85
CA GLN A 28 -6.60 -27.65 14.09
C GLN A 28 -7.89 -28.22 13.48
N ASP A 29 -8.99 -27.47 13.48
CA ASP A 29 -10.24 -27.91 12.85
C ASP A 29 -10.08 -28.11 11.35
N LEU A 30 -9.22 -27.32 10.69
CA LEU A 30 -8.89 -27.49 9.27
C LEU A 30 -7.96 -28.68 9.07
N ARG A 31 -6.97 -28.90 9.94
CA ARG A 31 -6.11 -30.10 9.86
C ARG A 31 -6.92 -31.39 9.97
N ASP A 32 -7.88 -31.42 10.89
CA ASP A 32 -8.80 -32.55 11.06
C ASP A 32 -9.70 -32.80 9.83
N GLN A 33 -9.82 -31.82 8.93
CA GLN A 33 -10.54 -31.92 7.66
C GLN A 33 -9.63 -32.31 6.48
N GLY A 34 -8.33 -32.53 6.73
CA GLY A 34 -7.36 -32.94 5.71
C GLY A 34 -6.60 -31.79 5.05
N TYR A 35 -6.67 -30.57 5.58
CA TYR A 35 -5.78 -29.48 5.13
C TYR A 35 -4.38 -29.70 5.70
N ASP A 36 -3.39 -29.86 4.81
CA ASP A 36 -1.99 -29.88 5.18
C ASP A 36 -1.43 -28.46 5.42
N GLU A 37 -0.24 -28.38 6.01
CA GLU A 37 0.39 -27.10 6.32
C GLU A 37 0.58 -26.22 5.08
N ASP A 38 0.86 -26.80 3.92
CA ASP A 38 1.00 -26.06 2.66
C ASP A 38 -0.30 -25.33 2.30
N ARG A 39 -1.45 -26.00 2.38
CA ARG A 39 -2.76 -25.37 2.16
C ARG A 39 -3.06 -24.31 3.21
N LEU A 40 -2.76 -24.56 4.48
CA LEU A 40 -2.98 -23.58 5.55
C LEU A 40 -2.13 -22.33 5.34
N ASN A 41 -0.88 -22.49 4.90
CA ASN A 41 0.01 -21.38 4.56
C ASN A 41 -0.53 -20.58 3.37
N ILE A 42 -1.09 -21.24 2.35
CA ILE A 42 -1.76 -20.55 1.23
C ILE A 42 -2.93 -19.70 1.73
N PHE A 43 -3.76 -20.21 2.65
CA PHE A 43 -4.86 -19.40 3.21
C PHE A 43 -4.35 -18.18 3.99
N LYS A 44 -3.33 -18.38 4.85
CA LYS A 44 -2.72 -17.28 5.61
C LYS A 44 -2.09 -16.23 4.70
N GLU A 45 -1.55 -16.68 3.57
CA GLU A 45 -0.97 -15.81 2.55
C GLU A 45 -2.05 -15.05 1.77
N LEU A 46 -3.15 -15.72 1.40
CA LEU A 46 -4.30 -15.10 0.74
C LEU A 46 -4.99 -14.05 1.63
N ALA A 47 -4.89 -14.20 2.94
CA ALA A 47 -5.37 -13.22 3.92
C ALA A 47 -4.64 -11.87 3.80
N LYS A 48 -3.42 -11.85 3.25
CA LYS A 48 -2.66 -10.62 3.05
C LYS A 48 -3.13 -9.94 1.77
N ILE A 49 -3.70 -8.75 1.92
CA ILE A 49 -4.28 -8.01 0.81
C ILE A 49 -3.17 -7.52 -0.14
N ILE A 50 -3.44 -7.67 -1.44
CA ILE A 50 -2.76 -6.96 -2.51
C ILE A 50 -3.67 -5.81 -2.94
N PRO A 51 -3.20 -4.55 -2.88
CA PRO A 51 -3.96 -3.40 -3.34
C PRO A 51 -4.47 -3.55 -4.79
N PRO A 52 -5.68 -3.05 -5.11
CA PRO A 52 -6.19 -3.08 -6.47
C PRO A 52 -5.34 -2.20 -7.40
N LEU A 53 -5.46 -2.44 -8.72
CA LEU A 53 -4.69 -1.72 -9.74
C LEU A 53 -4.80 -0.20 -9.61
N ALA A 54 -5.99 0.33 -9.30
CA ALA A 54 -6.21 1.77 -9.14
C ALA A 54 -5.34 2.38 -8.03
N ASP A 55 -5.20 1.67 -6.90
CA ASP A 55 -4.36 2.10 -5.79
C ASP A 55 -2.88 1.97 -6.15
N MET A 56 -2.49 0.93 -6.88
CA MET A 56 -1.12 0.78 -7.38
C MET A 56 -0.73 1.94 -8.32
N VAL A 57 -1.62 2.37 -9.21
CA VAL A 57 -1.40 3.54 -10.07
C VAL A 57 -1.27 4.81 -9.23
N ARG A 58 -2.12 4.98 -8.20
CA ARG A 58 -2.00 6.09 -7.26
C ARG A 58 -0.65 6.07 -6.54
N PHE A 59 -0.18 4.93 -6.06
CA PHE A 59 1.11 4.84 -5.39
C PHE A 59 2.26 5.25 -6.31
N ALA A 60 2.19 4.86 -7.58
CA ALA A 60 3.17 5.24 -8.59
C ALA A 60 3.19 6.75 -8.87
N ASP A 61 2.02 7.39 -8.96
CA ASP A 61 1.90 8.85 -9.14
C ASP A 61 2.54 9.64 -7.97
N PHE A 62 2.45 9.10 -6.76
CA PHE A 62 3.12 9.67 -5.58
C PHE A 62 4.60 9.31 -5.47
N GLY A 63 5.16 8.52 -6.40
CA GLY A 63 6.55 8.07 -6.30
C GLY A 63 6.79 7.07 -5.16
N SER A 64 5.73 6.45 -4.63
CA SER A 64 5.80 5.54 -3.47
C SER A 64 6.51 4.22 -3.78
N PHE A 65 6.95 4.00 -5.02
CA PHE A 65 7.78 2.87 -5.43
C PHE A 65 9.24 3.25 -5.66
N ASP A 66 9.56 4.55 -5.76
CA ASP A 66 10.92 5.02 -6.01
C ASP A 66 11.67 5.16 -4.67
N PRO A 67 12.73 4.37 -4.43
CA PRO A 67 13.51 4.45 -3.19
C PRO A 67 14.08 5.84 -2.92
N LYS A 68 14.42 6.62 -3.95
CA LYS A 68 14.98 7.97 -3.78
C LYS A 68 13.92 8.95 -3.28
N ILE A 69 12.68 8.83 -3.79
CA ILE A 69 11.55 9.65 -3.33
C ILE A 69 11.18 9.27 -1.90
N ILE A 70 11.14 7.98 -1.59
CA ILE A 70 10.87 7.49 -0.23
C ILE A 70 11.93 8.00 0.76
N GLU A 71 13.22 7.97 0.39
CA GLU A 71 14.29 8.47 1.24
C GLU A 71 14.19 9.97 1.49
N LEU A 72 13.91 10.75 0.42
CA LEU A 72 13.75 12.19 0.52
C LEU A 72 12.56 12.60 1.41
N TRP A 73 11.47 11.85 1.36
CA TRP A 73 10.22 12.15 2.08
C TRP A 73 9.93 11.16 3.21
N ARG A 74 10.96 10.56 3.80
CA ARG A 74 10.84 9.47 4.79
C ARG A 74 9.88 9.81 5.93
N GLU A 75 9.95 11.03 6.45
CA GLU A 75 9.11 11.50 7.55
C GLU A 75 7.60 11.49 7.25
N PHE A 76 7.23 11.55 5.97
CA PHE A 76 5.84 11.48 5.52
C PHE A 76 5.45 10.11 4.94
N TYR A 77 6.45 9.28 4.62
CA TYR A 77 6.24 7.95 4.06
C TYR A 77 5.88 6.93 5.13
N ASP A 78 6.59 6.93 6.25
CA ASP A 78 6.41 5.95 7.31
C ASP A 78 5.06 6.20 8.01
N ALA A 79 4.12 5.26 7.86
CA ALA A 79 2.81 5.35 8.45
C ALA A 79 2.90 5.17 9.98
N PRO A 80 2.20 6.00 10.77
CA PRO A 80 2.20 5.86 12.21
C PRO A 80 1.45 4.59 12.65
N LEU A 81 1.76 4.07 13.83
CA LEU A 81 1.18 2.81 14.34
C LEU A 81 -0.35 2.83 14.41
N TRP A 82 -0.95 3.97 14.77
CA TRP A 82 -2.40 4.13 14.83
C TRP A 82 -3.09 4.04 13.46
N ILE A 83 -2.34 4.03 12.36
CA ILE A 83 -2.82 3.70 11.01
C ILE A 83 -2.49 2.26 10.64
N THR A 84 -1.25 1.83 10.85
CA THR A 84 -0.78 0.51 10.39
C THR A 84 -1.42 -0.63 11.17
N GLU A 85 -1.70 -0.46 12.46
CA GLU A 85 -2.34 -1.48 13.29
C GLU A 85 -3.76 -1.80 12.79
N PRO A 86 -4.70 -0.84 12.61
CA PRO A 86 -6.00 -1.12 12.00
C PRO A 86 -5.92 -1.73 10.60
N MET A 87 -4.99 -1.24 9.77
CA MET A 87 -4.77 -1.77 8.41
C MET A 87 -4.34 -3.24 8.42
N ALA A 88 -3.47 -3.63 9.36
CA ALA A 88 -3.01 -5.01 9.51
C ALA A 88 -4.15 -5.98 9.87
N LEU A 89 -5.17 -5.53 10.59
CA LEU A 89 -6.37 -6.34 10.89
C LEU A 89 -7.18 -6.68 9.62
N LEU A 90 -6.99 -5.90 8.55
CA LEU A 90 -7.58 -6.13 7.23
C LEU A 90 -6.64 -6.89 6.30
N GLY A 91 -5.43 -7.24 6.75
CA GLY A 91 -4.41 -7.91 5.92
C GLY A 91 -3.55 -6.96 5.08
N ILE A 92 -3.69 -5.63 5.25
CA ILE A 92 -2.77 -4.65 4.66
C ILE A 92 -1.54 -4.58 5.57
N THR A 93 -0.43 -5.15 5.11
CA THR A 93 0.80 -5.28 5.90
C THR A 93 1.90 -4.36 5.40
N ASN A 94 3.00 -4.29 6.16
CA ASN A 94 4.27 -3.66 5.78
C ASN A 94 5.40 -4.72 5.74
N GLU A 95 5.09 -5.94 5.28
CA GLU A 95 6.10 -7.01 5.13
C GLU A 95 7.12 -6.65 4.02
N PRO A 96 8.35 -7.20 4.05
CA PRO A 96 9.30 -7.00 2.96
C PRO A 96 8.69 -7.33 1.59
N GLY A 97 8.72 -6.38 0.67
CA GLY A 97 8.08 -6.48 -0.65
C GLY A 97 6.58 -6.15 -0.68
N ARG A 98 5.93 -5.92 0.46
CA ARG A 98 4.52 -5.53 0.63
C ARG A 98 4.38 -4.41 1.64
N ASP A 99 4.95 -3.27 1.30
CA ASP A 99 4.95 -2.08 2.14
C ASP A 99 3.67 -1.24 1.94
N TRP A 100 2.50 -1.89 2.04
CA TRP A 100 1.24 -1.33 1.55
C TRP A 100 0.67 -0.26 2.46
N ALA A 101 0.73 -0.43 3.79
CA ALA A 101 0.18 0.57 4.70
C ALA A 101 0.95 1.90 4.58
N ASN A 102 2.28 1.84 4.42
CA ASN A 102 3.10 3.02 4.18
C ASN A 102 2.80 3.69 2.82
N LYS A 103 2.53 2.92 1.75
CA LYS A 103 2.16 3.52 0.45
C LYS A 103 0.77 4.12 0.45
N TYR A 104 -0.20 3.49 1.11
CA TYR A 104 -1.52 4.08 1.33
C TYR A 104 -1.42 5.36 2.13
N TRP A 105 -0.61 5.37 3.19
CA TRP A 105 -0.31 6.57 3.94
C TRP A 105 0.37 7.61 3.05
N PHE A 106 1.48 7.32 2.41
CA PHE A 106 2.18 8.32 1.61
C PHE A 106 1.31 8.93 0.49
N SER A 107 0.41 8.13 -0.08
CA SER A 107 -0.54 8.59 -1.10
C SER A 107 -1.87 9.14 -0.55
N HIS A 108 -2.07 9.22 0.76
CA HIS A 108 -3.30 9.76 1.36
C HIS A 108 -3.42 11.27 1.16
N TRP A 109 -2.29 11.96 1.03
CA TRP A 109 -2.23 13.37 0.71
C TRP A 109 -2.91 13.63 -0.64
N ARG A 110 -3.55 14.78 -0.78
CA ARG A 110 -4.11 15.20 -2.07
C ARG A 110 -3.13 16.16 -2.72
N GLN A 111 -2.53 15.75 -3.83
CA GLN A 111 -1.72 16.66 -4.64
C GLN A 111 -2.63 17.70 -5.30
N PRO A 112 -2.18 18.95 -5.44
CA PRO A 112 -2.89 19.95 -6.21
C PRO A 112 -2.96 19.50 -7.68
N GLY A 113 -4.13 19.67 -8.29
CA GLY A 113 -4.31 19.40 -9.72
C GLY A 113 -3.43 20.33 -10.57
N ARG A 114 -3.21 19.97 -11.84
CA ARG A 114 -2.41 20.78 -12.78
C ARG A 114 -2.87 22.24 -12.87
N PHE A 115 -4.19 22.46 -12.84
CA PHE A 115 -4.77 23.80 -12.84
C PHE A 115 -4.44 24.57 -11.55
N GLU A 116 -4.60 23.94 -10.39
CA GLU A 116 -4.30 24.54 -9.08
C GLU A 116 -2.81 24.88 -8.98
N LEU A 117 -1.93 24.00 -9.47
CA LEU A 117 -0.50 24.28 -9.58
C LEU A 117 -0.22 25.53 -10.43
N GLY A 118 -0.90 25.67 -11.58
CA GLY A 118 -0.82 26.86 -12.42
C GLY A 118 -1.27 28.14 -11.72
N GLU A 119 -2.32 28.06 -10.88
CA GLU A 119 -2.77 29.19 -10.06
C GLU A 119 -1.76 29.56 -8.98
N ILE A 120 -1.22 28.58 -8.27
CA ILE A 120 -0.22 28.80 -7.21
C ILE A 120 1.05 29.43 -7.82
N TYR A 121 1.48 28.96 -9.00
CA TYR A 121 2.58 29.54 -9.76
C TYR A 121 2.30 31.00 -10.16
N ARG A 122 1.14 31.28 -10.76
CA ARG A 122 0.75 32.65 -11.15
C ARG A 122 0.72 33.62 -9.96
N ARG A 123 0.38 33.14 -8.77
CA ARG A 123 0.35 33.94 -7.54
C ARG A 123 1.73 34.14 -6.92
N GLY A 124 2.79 33.57 -7.49
CA GLY A 124 4.15 33.67 -6.96
C GLY A 124 4.33 32.96 -5.61
N LEU A 125 3.46 31.99 -5.30
CA LEU A 125 3.47 31.26 -4.03
C LEU A 125 4.32 29.98 -4.06
N LEU A 126 4.78 29.57 -5.25
CA LEU A 126 5.81 28.53 -5.37
C LEU A 126 7.18 29.16 -5.12
N GLY A 127 7.94 28.57 -4.18
CA GLY A 127 9.35 28.91 -3.98
C GLY A 127 10.23 28.45 -5.14
N LYS A 128 11.55 28.62 -5.01
CA LYS A 128 12.48 27.95 -5.92
C LYS A 128 12.32 26.43 -5.76
N PRO A 129 12.11 25.67 -6.85
CA PRO A 129 12.00 24.23 -6.79
C PRO A 129 13.21 23.62 -6.08
N LEU A 130 12.98 22.72 -5.13
CA LEU A 130 14.05 21.96 -4.46
C LEU A 130 14.60 20.84 -5.36
N ILE A 131 13.85 20.45 -6.38
CA ILE A 131 14.22 19.50 -7.43
C ILE A 131 14.01 20.20 -8.77
N GLY A 132 15.02 20.12 -9.64
CA GLY A 132 15.24 21.01 -10.77
C GLY A 132 14.04 21.19 -11.70
N GLN A 133 13.55 22.44 -11.78
CA GLN A 133 12.82 22.90 -12.97
C GLN A 133 13.72 22.98 -14.21
N ASP A 134 15.04 22.84 -14.05
CA ASP A 134 16.00 22.82 -15.15
C ASP A 134 15.75 21.64 -16.12
N GLU A 135 15.09 20.56 -15.66
CA GLU A 135 14.68 19.43 -16.51
C GLU A 135 13.23 19.50 -17.00
N ILE A 136 12.35 20.25 -16.32
CA ILE A 136 10.89 20.25 -16.58
C ILE A 136 10.41 21.52 -17.31
N GLY A 137 11.29 22.48 -17.57
CA GLY A 137 10.91 23.73 -18.25
C GLY A 137 12.04 24.46 -18.97
N GLY A 138 13.20 23.83 -19.19
CA GLY A 138 14.22 24.33 -20.09
C GLY A 138 13.66 24.42 -21.51
N GLY A 139 13.89 25.56 -22.19
CA GLY A 139 13.23 25.91 -23.45
C GLY A 139 13.15 24.77 -24.46
N ALA A 140 11.91 24.36 -24.79
CA ALA A 140 11.50 23.67 -26.00
C ALA A 140 12.49 22.63 -26.57
N THR A 141 12.83 21.60 -25.81
CA THR A 141 13.38 20.36 -26.38
C THR A 141 12.45 19.19 -26.05
N ILE A 142 12.01 18.49 -27.09
CA ILE A 142 11.18 17.27 -26.98
C ILE A 142 11.86 16.29 -26.03
N GLY A 143 11.17 15.97 -24.93
CA GLY A 143 11.69 15.05 -23.93
C GLY A 143 11.83 13.63 -24.48
N GLU A 144 12.74 12.83 -23.95
CA GLU A 144 12.91 11.41 -24.32
C GLU A 144 11.59 10.61 -24.25
N ALA A 145 10.71 10.96 -23.30
CA ALA A 145 9.38 10.37 -23.18
C ALA A 145 8.45 10.71 -24.37
N GLU A 146 8.59 11.89 -24.97
CA GLU A 146 7.79 12.32 -26.12
C GLU A 146 8.29 11.69 -27.44
N LYS A 147 9.56 11.27 -27.51
CA LYS A 147 10.12 10.55 -28.66
C LYS A 147 9.63 9.11 -28.80
N LEU A 148 9.12 8.52 -27.72
CA LEU A 148 8.62 7.14 -27.69
C LEU A 148 7.17 7.01 -28.18
N VAL A 149 6.48 8.13 -28.39
CA VAL A 149 5.05 8.18 -28.74
C VAL A 149 4.81 8.86 -30.11
N MET A 150 5.87 9.16 -30.86
CA MET A 150 5.83 9.50 -32.30
C MET A 150 6.31 8.32 -33.12
#